data_AF-A0A813HLJ7-F1
#
_entry.id   AF-A0A813HLJ7-F1
#
_cell.length_a   1.000
_cell.length_b   1.000
_cell.length_c   1.000
_cell.angle_alpha   90.00
_cell.angle_beta   90.00
_cell.angle_gamma   90.00
#
_symmetry.space_group_name_H-M   'P 1'
#
loop_
_entity.id
_entity.type
_entity.pdbx_description
1 polymer ?
#
loop_
_entity_poly.entity_id
_entity_poly.type
_entity_poly.pdbx_seq_one_letter_code
_entity_poly.pdbx_strand_id
1 'polypeptide(L)'
;MGAGSISQHRLRVGRSKLISNLHFDVFNNWILAVAGSKRVVLLHPYDDACLQVELNESSNSYRNSPLPVQHAREWLKENCPEFSSNEPRALQHRFEEGDLLFIPAYWSHFVETTASPTNGWWVSLNHYYAETQPVGQTQEQKENGNLLYECTCPLERPLSSDVTLPWCTGEYAGLRA
;
A
#
# COMPACT_ATOMS: atom_id res chain seq x y z
N MET A 1 0.63 27.42 -14.69
CA MET A 1 0.80 27.29 -13.23
C MET A 1 1.30 25.88 -12.96
N GLY A 2 2.51 25.73 -12.44
CA GLY A 2 3.13 24.41 -12.28
C GLY A 2 2.39 23.58 -11.24
N ALA A 3 2.07 22.33 -11.58
CA ALA A 3 1.52 21.37 -10.62
C ALA A 3 2.55 21.15 -9.51
N GLY A 4 2.30 21.71 -8.33
CA GLY A 4 3.15 21.49 -7.16
C GLY A 4 3.05 20.03 -6.73
N SER A 5 4.19 19.35 -6.62
CA SER A 5 4.25 18.03 -5.98
C SER A 5 3.81 18.16 -4.52
N ILE A 6 2.82 17.35 -4.11
CA ILE A 6 2.42 17.26 -2.71
C ILE A 6 3.36 16.27 -2.03
N SER A 7 4.20 16.78 -1.13
CA SER A 7 5.05 15.95 -0.27
C SER A 7 4.96 16.39 1.20
N GLN A 8 4.97 15.42 2.12
CA GLN A 8 4.99 15.66 3.57
C GLN A 8 6.06 14.79 4.24
N HIS A 9 6.72 15.33 5.25
CA HIS A 9 7.61 14.57 6.13
C HIS A 9 7.00 14.45 7.52
N ARG A 10 7.07 13.26 8.13
CA ARG A 10 6.63 13.06 9.53
C ARG A 10 7.72 12.38 10.34
N LEU A 11 8.16 13.05 11.39
CA LEU A 11 8.98 12.46 12.44
C LEU A 11 8.06 11.82 13.48
N ARG A 12 8.30 10.55 13.83
CA ARG A 12 7.59 9.85 14.90
C ARG A 12 8.60 9.35 15.92
N VAL A 13 8.30 9.53 17.20
CA VAL A 13 9.19 9.20 18.33
C VAL A 13 8.37 8.58 19.46
N GLY A 14 8.91 7.56 20.13
CA GLY A 14 8.30 6.99 21.33
C GLY A 14 9.23 6.04 22.08
N ARG A 15 8.78 5.56 23.25
CA ARG A 15 9.52 4.63 24.12
C ARG A 15 8.83 3.27 24.25
N SER A 16 7.51 3.27 24.34
CA SER A 16 6.71 2.05 24.43
C SER A 16 6.46 1.45 23.05
N LYS A 17 6.15 0.15 23.02
CA LYS A 17 5.65 -0.52 21.81
C LYS A 17 4.48 0.28 21.23
N LEU A 18 4.55 0.60 19.93
CA LEU A 18 3.46 1.24 19.19
C LEU A 18 2.89 0.25 18.21
N ILE A 19 1.56 0.17 18.15
CA ILE A 19 0.83 -0.58 17.13
C ILE A 19 0.02 0.42 16.30
N SER A 20 0.26 0.42 15.00
CA SER A 20 -0.62 1.04 14.01
C SER A 20 -1.45 -0.07 13.39
N ASN A 21 -2.76 0.00 13.59
CA ASN A 21 -3.71 -0.97 13.03
C ASN A 21 -3.60 -1.00 11.50
N LEU A 22 -4.17 -2.05 10.91
CA LEU A 22 -4.14 -2.23 9.46
C LEU A 22 -4.88 -1.08 8.79
N HIS A 23 -4.18 -0.35 7.92
CA HIS A 23 -4.75 0.75 7.15
C HIS A 23 -3.99 0.96 5.85
N PHE A 24 -4.56 1.71 4.91
CA PHE A 24 -3.81 2.17 3.73
C PHE A 24 -3.63 3.69 3.74
N ASP A 25 -2.59 4.14 3.04
CA ASP A 25 -2.35 5.55 2.76
C ASP A 25 -2.63 5.83 1.28
N VAL A 26 -3.15 7.01 0.95
CA VAL A 26 -3.36 7.43 -0.45
C VAL A 26 -2.08 7.98 -1.11
N PHE A 27 -0.99 8.06 -0.36
CA PHE A 27 0.30 8.55 -0.81
C PHE A 27 1.32 7.42 -0.76
N ASN A 28 2.31 7.48 -1.66
CA ASN A 28 3.51 6.68 -1.53
C ASN A 28 4.25 7.10 -0.25
N ASN A 29 4.84 6.15 0.47
CA ASN A 29 5.45 6.38 1.77
C ASN A 29 6.81 5.68 1.86
N TRP A 30 7.86 6.44 2.11
CA TRP A 30 9.15 5.90 2.54
C TRP A 30 9.26 5.97 4.05
N ILE A 31 9.58 4.84 4.70
CA ILE A 31 9.74 4.75 6.16
C ILE A 31 11.19 4.41 6.49
N LEU A 32 11.91 5.35 7.08
CA LEU A 32 13.25 5.14 7.63
C LEU A 32 13.13 4.81 9.11
N ALA A 33 13.70 3.68 9.55
CA ALA A 33 13.90 3.40 10.96
C ALA A 33 15.23 4.06 11.42
N VAL A 34 15.13 5.10 12.24
CA VAL A 34 16.29 5.84 12.76
C VAL A 34 16.78 5.24 14.07
N ALA A 35 15.84 4.79 14.92
CA ALA A 35 16.12 4.06 16.15
C ALA A 35 15.03 3.02 16.41
N GLY A 36 15.39 1.90 17.03
CA GLY A 36 14.50 0.77 17.23
C GLY A 36 14.18 0.00 15.95
N SER A 37 13.17 -0.86 16.01
CA SER A 37 12.80 -1.73 14.90
C SER A 37 11.32 -1.72 14.62
N LYS A 38 10.96 -2.14 13.41
CA LYS A 38 9.57 -2.19 12.95
C LYS A 38 9.26 -3.53 12.31
N ARG A 39 8.15 -4.13 12.71
CA ARG A 39 7.51 -5.24 11.98
C ARG A 39 6.38 -4.66 11.15
N VAL A 40 6.43 -4.87 9.84
CA VAL A 40 5.37 -4.50 8.91
C VAL A 40 4.70 -5.75 8.34
N VAL A 41 3.39 -5.68 8.16
CA VAL A 41 2.63 -6.63 7.35
C VAL A 41 1.96 -5.81 6.25
N LEU A 42 2.16 -6.20 4.99
CA LEU A 42 1.62 -5.55 3.80
C LEU A 42 0.64 -6.50 3.10
N LEU A 43 -0.48 -5.94 2.64
CA LEU A 43 -1.51 -6.62 1.85
C LEU A 43 -1.72 -5.87 0.54
N HIS A 44 -1.95 -6.60 -0.54
CA HIS A 44 -2.11 -6.00 -1.86
C HIS A 44 -3.44 -5.24 -1.90
N PRO A 45 -3.53 -4.08 -2.60
CA PRO A 45 -4.80 -3.36 -2.77
C PRO A 45 -5.91 -4.16 -3.47
N TYR A 46 -5.59 -5.30 -4.11
CA TYR A 46 -6.62 -6.19 -4.70
C TYR A 46 -7.29 -7.09 -3.66
N ASP A 47 -6.70 -7.21 -2.47
CA ASP A 47 -7.29 -7.95 -1.35
C ASP A 47 -8.27 -7.07 -0.53
N ASP A 48 -8.46 -5.79 -0.90
CA ASP A 48 -9.22 -4.78 -0.15
C ASP A 48 -10.67 -5.16 0.13
N ALA A 49 -11.32 -5.85 -0.82
CA ALA A 49 -12.71 -6.33 -0.69
C ALA A 49 -12.93 -7.13 0.61
N CYS A 50 -11.87 -7.73 1.13
CA CYS A 50 -11.90 -8.56 2.32
C CYS A 50 -11.38 -7.91 3.60
N LEU A 51 -10.81 -6.72 3.49
CA LEU A 51 -10.28 -6.01 4.65
C LEU A 51 -11.39 -5.24 5.38
N GLN A 52 -12.60 -5.16 4.83
CA GLN A 52 -13.74 -4.44 5.43
C GLN A 52 -13.30 -3.05 5.91
N VAL A 53 -12.58 -2.32 5.06
CA VAL A 53 -12.08 -0.99 5.41
C VAL A 53 -13.27 -0.13 5.84
N GLU A 54 -13.12 0.56 6.97
CA GLU A 54 -14.16 1.38 7.55
C GLU A 54 -14.65 2.43 6.53
N LEU A 55 -15.90 2.27 6.09
CA LEU A 55 -16.59 3.20 5.19
C LEU A 55 -17.41 4.25 5.96
N ASN A 56 -17.33 4.27 7.29
CA ASN A 56 -18.14 5.16 8.11
C ASN A 56 -17.73 6.61 7.89
N GLU A 57 -18.67 7.40 7.38
CA GLU A 57 -18.46 8.81 7.04
C GLU A 57 -18.13 9.71 8.25
N SER A 58 -18.37 9.23 9.46
CA SER A 58 -18.03 9.95 10.69
C SER A 58 -16.61 9.68 11.21
N SER A 59 -15.90 8.68 10.68
CA SER A 59 -14.52 8.37 11.08
C SER A 59 -13.54 9.27 10.33
N ASN A 60 -12.65 9.98 11.04
CA ASN A 60 -11.60 10.79 10.41
C ASN A 60 -10.59 9.98 9.59
N SER A 61 -10.69 8.65 9.58
CA SER A 61 -9.64 7.78 9.08
C SER A 61 -9.98 7.07 7.76
N TYR A 62 -11.25 6.69 7.51
CA TYR A 62 -11.80 6.10 6.26
C TYR A 62 -10.99 4.96 5.60
N ARG A 63 -9.97 4.46 6.29
CA ARG A 63 -8.87 3.69 5.69
C ARG A 63 -8.36 2.60 6.63
N ASN A 64 -8.96 2.45 7.81
CA ASN A 64 -8.60 1.41 8.76
C ASN A 64 -9.46 0.18 8.53
N SER A 65 -8.86 -0.99 8.70
CA SER A 65 -9.54 -2.27 8.72
C SER A 65 -9.72 -2.76 10.17
N PRO A 66 -10.86 -3.40 10.50
CA PRO A 66 -11.03 -4.08 11.79
C PRO A 66 -10.24 -5.38 11.90
N LEU A 67 -9.57 -5.83 10.83
CA LEU A 67 -8.87 -7.11 10.78
C LEU A 67 -7.78 -7.19 11.89
N PRO A 68 -7.90 -8.15 12.83
CA PRO A 68 -6.91 -8.35 13.87
C PRO A 68 -5.73 -9.12 13.29
N VAL A 69 -4.63 -8.43 12.96
CA VAL A 69 -3.47 -9.03 12.27
C VAL A 69 -2.89 -10.25 12.99
N GLN A 70 -2.98 -10.33 14.32
CA GLN A 70 -2.52 -11.50 15.10
C GLN A 70 -3.40 -12.74 14.92
N HIS A 71 -4.67 -12.56 14.54
CA HIS A 71 -5.68 -13.60 14.34
C HIS A 71 -6.28 -13.51 12.93
N ALA A 72 -5.46 -13.05 11.97
CA ALA A 72 -5.91 -12.71 10.63
C ALA A 72 -6.54 -13.92 9.92
N ARG A 73 -5.99 -15.11 10.12
CA ARG A 73 -6.43 -16.32 9.42
C ARG A 73 -7.83 -16.74 9.84
N GLU A 74 -8.10 -16.79 11.14
CA GLU A 74 -9.41 -17.15 11.67
C GLU A 74 -10.44 -16.09 11.26
N TRP A 75 -10.09 -14.81 11.42
CA TRP A 75 -10.97 -13.70 11.05
C TRP A 75 -11.31 -13.72 9.55
N LEU A 76 -10.33 -13.92 8.67
CA LEU A 76 -10.56 -14.00 7.21
C LEU A 76 -11.43 -15.21 6.84
N LYS A 77 -11.26 -16.36 7.49
CA LYS A 77 -12.13 -17.53 7.22
C LYS A 77 -13.60 -17.23 7.53
N GLU A 78 -13.86 -16.47 8.58
CA GLU A 78 -15.22 -16.11 9.02
C GLU A 78 -15.82 -14.98 8.18
N ASN A 79 -15.00 -13.99 7.84
CA ASN A 79 -15.46 -12.73 7.24
C ASN A 79 -15.26 -12.67 5.72
N CYS A 80 -14.51 -13.62 5.16
CA CYS A 80 -14.12 -13.68 3.75
C CYS A 80 -14.21 -15.11 3.18
N PRO A 81 -15.42 -15.69 3.06
CA PRO A 81 -15.61 -17.08 2.63
C PRO A 81 -15.07 -17.36 1.23
N GLU A 82 -15.10 -16.36 0.35
CA GLU A 82 -14.60 -16.43 -1.02
C GLU A 82 -13.08 -16.64 -1.10
N PHE A 83 -12.34 -16.28 -0.05
CA PHE A 83 -10.89 -16.44 0.06
C PHE A 83 -10.47 -17.80 0.66
N SER A 84 -11.42 -18.69 0.96
CA SER A 84 -11.12 -20.05 1.46
C SER A 84 -10.30 -20.90 0.49
N SER A 85 -10.24 -20.52 -0.79
CA SER A 85 -9.46 -21.19 -1.84
C SER A 85 -8.17 -20.48 -2.24
N ASN A 86 -8.05 -19.17 -1.98
CA ASN A 86 -6.89 -18.32 -2.29
C ASN A 86 -6.67 -17.34 -1.13
N GLU A 87 -6.01 -17.76 -0.05
CA GLU A 87 -5.73 -16.88 1.11
C GLU A 87 -4.93 -15.62 0.64
N PRO A 88 -5.29 -14.39 1.10
CA PRO A 88 -4.58 -13.19 0.68
C PRO A 88 -3.11 -13.27 1.08
N ARG A 89 -2.22 -12.93 0.14
CA ARG A 89 -0.78 -13.11 0.31
C ARG A 89 -0.20 -11.91 1.04
N ALA A 90 -0.05 -12.05 2.35
CA ALA A 90 0.61 -11.05 3.17
C ALA A 90 2.14 -11.09 2.97
N LEU A 91 2.74 -9.92 2.73
CA LEU A 91 4.19 -9.75 2.82
C LEU A 91 4.53 -9.24 4.22
N GLN A 92 5.30 -10.02 4.98
CA GLN A 92 5.74 -9.63 6.30
C GLN A 92 7.25 -9.37 6.29
N HIS A 93 7.65 -8.24 6.87
CA HIS A 93 9.05 -7.91 7.02
C HIS A 93 9.34 -7.27 8.37
N ARG A 94 10.57 -7.41 8.84
CA ARG A 94 11.09 -6.67 9.99
C ARG A 94 12.31 -5.90 9.50
N PHE A 95 12.32 -4.60 9.77
CA PHE A 95 13.41 -3.72 9.42
C PHE A 95 13.90 -2.95 10.65
N GLU A 96 15.21 -2.70 10.67
CA GLU A 96 16.00 -2.26 11.81
C GLU A 96 16.59 -0.86 11.58
N GLU A 97 17.37 -0.35 12.53
CA GLU A 97 18.01 0.96 12.44
C GLU A 97 18.87 1.09 11.17
N GLY A 98 18.60 2.12 10.36
CA GLY A 98 19.25 2.37 9.08
C GLY A 98 18.47 1.86 7.86
N ASP A 99 17.51 0.95 8.05
CA ASP A 99 16.71 0.40 6.95
C ASP A 99 15.64 1.37 6.47
N LEU A 100 15.41 1.35 5.15
CA LEU A 100 14.41 2.13 4.46
C LEU A 100 13.39 1.21 3.79
N LEU A 101 12.12 1.32 4.18
CA LEU A 101 11.02 0.60 3.56
C LEU A 101 10.21 1.51 2.64
N PHE A 102 9.95 1.05 1.42
CA PHE A 102 8.96 1.67 0.54
C PHE A 102 7.59 1.01 0.72
N ILE A 103 6.55 1.81 0.89
CA ILE A 103 5.15 1.39 0.82
C ILE A 103 4.47 2.17 -0.30
N PRO A 104 4.05 1.50 -1.38
CA PRO A 104 3.30 2.16 -2.45
C PRO A 104 1.94 2.64 -1.93
N ALA A 105 1.40 3.68 -2.57
CA ALA A 105 0.05 4.14 -2.29
C ALA A 105 -0.96 2.99 -2.38
N TYR A 106 -1.98 3.04 -1.54
CA TYR A 106 -3.09 2.08 -1.41
C TYR A 106 -2.72 0.69 -0.88
N TRP A 107 -1.45 0.41 -0.59
CA TRP A 107 -1.10 -0.83 0.10
C TRP A 107 -1.53 -0.78 1.56
N SER A 108 -2.38 -1.73 1.94
CA SER A 108 -2.80 -1.91 3.32
C SER A 108 -1.64 -2.42 4.15
N HIS A 109 -1.37 -1.76 5.27
CA HIS A 109 -0.21 -2.02 6.10
C HIS A 109 -0.50 -1.91 7.59
N PHE A 110 0.03 -2.89 8.33
CA PHE A 110 0.07 -2.92 9.79
C PHE A 110 1.50 -2.69 10.22
N VAL A 111 1.71 -1.84 11.23
CA VAL A 111 3.05 -1.53 11.73
C VAL A 111 3.11 -1.70 13.23
N GLU A 112 4.04 -2.55 13.67
CA GLU A 112 4.42 -2.67 15.06
C GLU A 112 5.83 -2.11 15.24
N THR A 113 6.02 -1.20 16.18
CA THR A 113 7.32 -0.59 16.48
C THR A 113 7.82 -1.01 17.86
N THR A 114 9.11 -1.34 17.94
CA THR A 114 9.82 -1.71 19.16
C THR A 114 10.97 -0.74 19.41
N ALA A 115 11.15 -0.30 20.66
CA ALA A 115 12.25 0.58 21.03
C ALA A 115 13.62 -0.10 20.93
N SER A 116 14.65 0.70 20.65
CA SER A 116 16.04 0.27 20.66
C SER A 116 16.44 -0.20 22.06
N PRO A 117 17.11 -1.35 22.21
CA PRO A 117 17.55 -1.84 23.52
C PRO A 117 18.65 -0.96 24.13
N THR A 118 19.34 -0.15 23.32
CA THR A 118 20.48 0.67 23.76
C THR A 118 20.05 1.97 24.43
N ASN A 119 19.02 2.63 23.91
CA ASN A 119 18.58 3.94 24.37
C ASN A 119 17.11 3.96 24.86
N GLY A 120 16.34 2.90 24.62
CA GLY A 120 14.95 2.79 25.05
C GLY A 120 13.96 3.65 24.25
N TRP A 121 14.35 4.14 23.08
CA TRP A 121 13.52 4.90 22.15
C TRP A 121 13.41 4.20 20.80
N TRP A 122 12.29 4.42 20.12
CA TRP A 122 12.20 4.25 18.68
C TRP A 122 11.98 5.61 18.01
N VAL A 123 12.58 5.77 16.83
CA VAL A 123 12.50 6.99 16.01
C VAL A 123 12.32 6.57 14.56
N SER A 124 11.38 7.20 13.87
CA SER A 124 11.19 6.97 12.43
C SER A 124 10.84 8.24 11.67
N LEU A 125 11.32 8.32 10.44
CA LEU A 125 10.98 9.36 9.50
C LEU A 125 10.15 8.78 8.37
N ASN A 126 8.98 9.35 8.13
CA ASN A 126 8.15 9.07 6.96
C ASN A 126 8.32 10.19 5.93
N HIS A 127 8.40 9.83 4.65
CA HIS A 127 8.24 10.75 3.53
C HIS A 127 7.07 10.30 2.67
N TYR A 128 5.99 11.07 2.73
CA TYR A 128 4.78 10.89 1.95
C TYR A 128 4.83 11.75 0.69
N TYR A 129 4.48 11.19 -0.46
CA TYR A 129 4.38 11.94 -1.71
C TYR A 129 3.30 11.36 -2.64
N ALA A 130 2.66 12.23 -3.41
CA ALA A 130 1.87 11.81 -4.57
C ALA A 130 2.74 11.98 -5.82
N GLU A 131 2.79 10.95 -6.67
CA GLU A 131 3.27 11.18 -8.02
C GLU A 131 2.25 12.07 -8.74
N THR A 132 2.67 13.25 -9.14
CA THR A 132 1.98 14.02 -10.18
C THR A 132 2.33 13.38 -11.52
N GLN A 133 1.92 12.14 -11.73
CA GLN A 133 1.74 11.70 -13.11
C GLN A 133 0.65 12.63 -13.67
N PRO A 134 0.87 13.33 -14.79
CA PRO A 134 -0.28 13.83 -15.52
C PRO A 134 -1.15 12.60 -15.77
N VAL A 135 -2.31 12.52 -15.12
CA VAL A 135 -3.35 11.55 -15.50
C VAL A 135 -3.41 11.66 -17.01
N GLY A 136 -3.12 10.55 -17.71
CA GLY A 136 -3.08 10.53 -19.17
C GLY A 136 -4.24 11.35 -19.69
N GLN A 137 -3.95 12.36 -20.51
CA GLN A 137 -4.98 13.25 -21.01
C GLN A 137 -6.06 12.36 -21.60
N THR A 138 -7.23 12.29 -20.96
CA THR A 138 -8.34 11.51 -21.48
C THR A 138 -8.78 12.27 -22.72
N GLN A 139 -8.32 11.82 -23.89
CA GLN A 139 -8.80 12.38 -25.14
C GLN A 139 -10.18 11.80 -25.36
N GLU A 140 -11.18 12.65 -25.35
CA GLU A 140 -12.55 12.29 -25.68
C GLU A 140 -12.60 12.03 -27.20
N GLN A 141 -12.42 10.77 -27.61
CA GLN A 141 -12.65 10.38 -29.01
C GLN A 141 -14.09 9.91 -29.17
N LYS A 142 -14.82 10.57 -30.07
CA LYS A 142 -16.14 10.14 -30.53
C LYS A 142 -15.97 9.36 -31.81
N GLU A 143 -16.12 8.04 -31.74
CA GLU A 143 -16.21 7.18 -32.92
C GLU A 143 -17.67 6.71 -33.06
N ASN A 144 -18.29 7.01 -34.22
CA ASN A 144 -19.67 6.61 -34.55
C ASN A 144 -20.75 7.00 -33.51
N GLY A 145 -20.56 8.11 -32.79
CA GLY A 145 -21.52 8.61 -31.80
C GLY A 145 -21.41 7.98 -30.41
N ASN A 146 -20.49 7.04 -30.21
CA ASN A 146 -20.17 6.50 -28.89
C ASN A 146 -18.95 7.20 -28.29
N LEU A 147 -19.03 7.51 -26.99
CA LEU A 147 -17.94 8.03 -26.19
C LEU A 147 -17.00 6.88 -25.83
N LEU A 148 -15.77 6.92 -26.34
CA LEU A 148 -14.70 6.01 -25.93
C LEU A 148 -13.73 6.79 -25.03
N TYR A 149 -13.53 6.29 -23.80
CA TYR A 149 -12.48 6.79 -22.92
C TYR A 149 -11.22 5.96 -23.14
N GLU A 150 -10.23 6.53 -23.82
CA GLU A 150 -8.92 5.92 -23.99
C GLU A 150 -7.97 6.45 -22.91
N CYS A 151 -7.58 5.57 -21.98
CA CYS A 151 -6.56 5.88 -20.98
C CYS A 151 -5.17 5.60 -21.56
N THR A 152 -4.48 6.63 -22.04
CA THR A 152 -3.07 6.49 -22.45
C THR A 152 -2.18 6.42 -21.21
N CYS A 153 -1.59 5.24 -20.95
CA CYS A 153 -0.60 5.08 -19.90
C CYS A 153 0.72 5.77 -20.34
N PRO A 154 1.30 6.72 -19.58
CA PRO A 154 2.46 7.51 -20.02
C PRO A 154 3.78 6.73 -20.07
N LEU A 155 3.78 5.41 -19.88
CA LEU A 155 4.95 4.55 -20.01
C LEU A 155 5.23 4.17 -21.47
N GLU A 156 5.23 5.14 -22.38
CA GLU A 156 5.86 4.99 -23.69
C GLU A 156 7.35 5.36 -23.58
N ARG A 157 8.11 4.56 -22.82
CA ARG A 157 9.52 4.36 -23.17
C ARG A 157 9.59 2.98 -23.82
N PRO A 158 10.23 2.82 -24.99
CA PRO A 158 10.43 1.50 -25.55
C PRO A 158 11.27 0.71 -24.54
N LEU A 159 10.64 -0.25 -23.87
CA LEU A 159 11.34 -1.25 -23.08
C LEU A 159 12.22 -2.01 -24.07
N SER A 160 13.54 -1.97 -23.81
CA SER A 160 14.48 -2.95 -24.33
C SER A 160 13.86 -4.35 -24.23
N SER A 161 13.98 -5.15 -25.28
CA SER A 161 13.32 -6.45 -25.48
C SER A 161 13.53 -7.51 -24.38
N ASP A 162 14.28 -7.17 -23.32
CA ASP A 162 14.72 -8.09 -22.27
C ASP A 162 14.15 -7.76 -20.88
N VAL A 163 13.14 -6.89 -20.77
CA VAL A 163 12.47 -6.61 -19.49
C VAL A 163 10.97 -6.91 -19.60
N THR A 164 10.60 -8.15 -19.29
CA THR A 164 9.20 -8.50 -18.99
C THR A 164 8.81 -7.91 -17.64
N LEU A 165 8.05 -6.81 -17.63
CA LEU A 165 7.30 -6.35 -16.46
C LEU A 165 5.97 -7.13 -16.42
N PRO A 166 5.69 -7.93 -15.38
CA PRO A 166 4.54 -8.85 -15.36
C PRO A 166 3.18 -8.18 -15.14
N TRP A 167 3.10 -6.85 -15.15
CA TRP A 167 1.92 -6.11 -14.66
C TRP A 167 1.05 -5.50 -15.77
N CYS A 168 1.44 -5.65 -17.04
CA CYS A 168 0.69 -5.10 -18.17
C CYS A 168 0.50 -6.14 -19.28
N THR A 169 -0.21 -7.23 -18.98
CA THR A 169 -1.10 -7.89 -19.96
C THR A 169 -2.11 -8.68 -19.15
N GLY A 170 -3.38 -8.32 -19.31
CA GLY A 170 -4.48 -9.12 -18.79
C GLY A 170 -4.51 -10.45 -19.55
N GLU A 171 -4.34 -11.53 -18.80
CA GLU A 171 -4.82 -12.91 -19.01
C GLU A 171 -3.89 -13.84 -18.20
N TYR A 172 -4.18 -14.05 -16.91
CA TYR A 172 -3.57 -15.17 -16.18
C TYR A 172 -4.49 -16.37 -16.28
N ALA A 173 -4.22 -17.18 -17.30
CA ALA A 173 -4.63 -18.56 -17.37
C ALA A 173 -4.13 -19.31 -16.12
N GLY A 174 -5.04 -20.03 -15.46
CA GLY A 174 -4.75 -20.78 -14.25
C GLY A 174 -3.67 -21.84 -14.46
N LEU A 175 -2.85 -22.03 -13.43
CA LEU A 175 -1.99 -23.20 -13.28
C LEU A 175 -2.13 -23.74 -11.86
N ARG A 176 -2.69 -24.96 -11.79
CA ARG A 176 -2.68 -25.82 -10.62
C ARG A 176 -1.32 -26.51 -10.52
N ALA A 177 -0.74 -26.52 -9.32
CA ALA A 177 -0.51 -27.73 -8.52
C ALA A 177 -0.01 -27.30 -7.14
#